data_AF-A0A9E0HMG3-F1
#
_entry.id   AF-A0A9E0HMG3-F1
#
_cell.length_a   1.000
_cell.length_b   1.000
_cell.length_c   1.000
_cell.angle_alpha   90.00
_cell.angle_beta   90.00
_cell.angle_gamma   90.00
#
_symmetry.space_group_name_H-M   'P 1'
#
loop_
_entity.id
_entity.type
_entity.pdbx_description
1 polymer ?
#
loop_
_entity_poly.entity_id
_entity_poly.type
_entity_poly.pdbx_seq_one_letter_code
_entity_poly.pdbx_strand_id
1 'polypeptide(L)'
;MKQREEILAQPTGAKFYRADLHIHSYGASHDVKDSTMTADAIVATAIAQGLSIISITDHNEIGNVQKALEAAAANGLCIIPGIELSTPQGHLLCYLPTLEALQRLHGQVTIVDRGQRTSRCQQSILECLSLTEALGGFGVLAHVDAASGYEVEVTGASPHKFDVICHKALLGIELKHSSSVIRYGEGDPDADRVRIGRDRITRLGLGAGQWLARVLNSDAHALSMLGRNASNDTKVTRYKMEAPSFNGLRVALQDADARVRIEDLVPASVPVILGVQLDGGFLSGQVIQFNGNLNCLIGGRGTGKSTVFEAIRCLVGNPSESQVVDSEVWPEELFMLWKDRAGQTHALGRTKDGQLRNHDDPILGPCAFDIDCFGQGDAARISLESQK
;
A
#
# COMPACT_ATOMS: atom_id res chain seq x y z
N MET A 1 -3.40 -22.93 -22.23
CA MET A 1 -2.79 -21.58 -22.37
C MET A 1 -3.85 -20.48 -22.34
N LYS A 2 -4.85 -20.47 -23.23
CA LYS A 2 -5.93 -19.45 -23.25
C LYS A 2 -6.62 -19.21 -21.90
N GLN A 3 -7.14 -20.24 -21.25
CA GLN A 3 -7.81 -20.14 -19.93
C GLN A 3 -6.88 -19.55 -18.85
N ARG A 4 -5.58 -19.89 -18.91
CA ARG A 4 -4.59 -19.35 -17.96
C ARG A 4 -4.42 -17.84 -18.14
N GLU A 5 -4.31 -17.39 -19.38
CA GLU A 5 -4.20 -15.98 -19.72
C GLU A 5 -5.48 -15.21 -19.35
N GLU A 6 -6.66 -15.78 -19.63
CA GLU A 6 -7.95 -15.19 -19.30
C GLU A 6 -8.13 -14.97 -17.79
N ILE A 7 -7.75 -15.95 -16.97
CA ILE A 7 -7.75 -15.81 -15.51
C ILE A 7 -6.77 -14.71 -15.09
N LEU A 8 -5.51 -14.78 -15.53
CA LEU A 8 -4.47 -13.86 -15.07
C LEU A 8 -4.65 -12.41 -15.55
N ALA A 9 -5.55 -12.19 -16.52
CA ALA A 9 -5.91 -10.87 -17.03
C ALA A 9 -7.02 -10.18 -16.21
N GLN A 10 -7.71 -10.89 -15.30
CA GLN A 10 -8.76 -10.28 -14.50
C GLN A 10 -8.18 -9.35 -13.41
N PRO A 11 -8.93 -8.34 -12.96
CA PRO A 11 -8.48 -7.50 -11.86
C PRO A 11 -8.45 -8.31 -10.55
N THR A 12 -7.33 -8.25 -9.83
CA THR A 12 -7.21 -8.85 -8.49
C THR A 12 -7.46 -7.85 -7.37
N GLY A 13 -7.82 -6.60 -7.67
CA GLY A 13 -8.00 -5.55 -6.68
C GLY A 13 -6.69 -5.06 -6.06
N ALA A 14 -6.74 -4.57 -4.81
CA ALA A 14 -5.61 -3.86 -4.20
C ALA A 14 -4.44 -4.77 -3.79
N LYS A 15 -3.22 -4.31 -4.05
CA LYS A 15 -1.96 -4.94 -3.65
C LYS A 15 -0.99 -3.93 -3.03
N PHE A 16 0.03 -4.43 -2.35
CA PHE A 16 1.07 -3.58 -1.75
C PHE A 16 2.10 -3.16 -2.79
N TYR A 17 2.34 -1.86 -2.86
CA TYR A 17 3.36 -1.24 -3.70
C TYR A 17 4.46 -0.64 -2.84
N ARG A 18 5.72 -0.85 -3.22
CA ARG A 18 6.88 -0.29 -2.54
C ARG A 18 7.09 1.15 -3.00
N ALA A 19 7.34 2.06 -2.06
CA ALA A 19 7.45 3.48 -2.35
C ALA A 19 8.53 4.16 -1.53
N ASP A 20 9.04 5.26 -2.07
CA ASP A 20 10.01 6.13 -1.41
C ASP A 20 9.61 7.60 -1.63
N LEU A 21 8.99 8.18 -0.62
CA LEU A 21 8.31 9.48 -0.73
C LEU A 21 9.12 10.65 -0.18
N HIS A 22 10.40 10.42 0.15
CA HIS A 22 11.31 11.45 0.66
C HIS A 22 12.67 11.28 0.00
N ILE A 23 12.89 12.00 -1.09
CA ILE A 23 14.11 11.93 -1.91
C ILE A 23 14.56 13.34 -2.26
N HIS A 24 15.86 13.61 -2.12
CA HIS A 24 16.47 14.89 -2.48
C HIS A 24 17.24 14.79 -3.78
N SER A 25 17.26 15.84 -4.59
CA SER A 25 17.86 15.86 -5.91
C SER A 25 18.95 16.93 -6.04
N TYR A 26 19.92 16.65 -6.91
CA TYR A 26 21.04 17.54 -7.14
C TYR A 26 20.62 18.83 -7.85
N GLY A 27 21.15 19.95 -7.37
CA GLY A 27 20.92 21.28 -7.91
C GLY A 27 19.61 21.94 -7.50
N ALA A 28 18.73 21.23 -6.80
CA ALA A 28 17.51 21.78 -6.20
C ALA A 28 17.57 21.75 -4.67
N SER A 29 17.90 20.61 -4.05
CA SER A 29 18.19 20.59 -2.61
C SER A 29 19.62 21.05 -2.32
N HIS A 30 19.77 21.84 -1.26
CA HIS A 30 21.01 22.55 -0.94
C HIS A 30 22.10 21.67 -0.30
N ASP A 31 21.74 20.47 0.15
CA ASP A 31 22.57 19.51 0.87
C ASP A 31 22.92 18.25 0.07
N VAL A 32 22.39 18.11 -1.15
CA VAL A 32 22.75 17.05 -2.08
C VAL A 32 24.08 17.38 -2.77
N LYS A 33 25.10 16.59 -2.45
CA LYS A 33 26.45 16.72 -3.05
C LYS A 33 26.70 15.76 -4.20
N ASP A 34 25.93 14.68 -4.26
CA ASP A 34 26.03 13.69 -5.33
C ASP A 34 25.46 14.28 -6.61
N SER A 35 26.34 14.70 -7.52
CA SER A 35 25.93 15.29 -8.81
C SER A 35 25.19 14.33 -9.73
N THR A 36 25.20 13.04 -9.41
CA THR A 36 24.45 12.01 -10.14
C THR A 36 22.98 11.91 -9.73
N MET A 37 22.56 12.57 -8.64
CA MET A 37 21.15 12.66 -8.21
C MET A 37 20.28 13.55 -9.11
N THR A 38 20.37 13.37 -10.43
CA THR A 38 19.50 14.05 -11.41
C THR A 38 18.11 13.41 -11.40
N ALA A 39 17.08 14.16 -11.83
CA ALA A 39 15.71 13.64 -11.90
C ALA A 39 15.61 12.34 -12.72
N ASP A 40 16.31 12.28 -13.87
CA ASP A 40 16.34 11.08 -14.72
C ASP A 40 16.99 9.88 -14.02
N ALA A 41 18.11 10.11 -13.32
CA ALA A 41 18.83 9.06 -12.62
C ALA A 41 18.04 8.54 -11.40
N ILE A 42 17.35 9.44 -10.69
CA ILE A 42 16.44 9.08 -9.59
C ILE A 42 15.31 8.19 -10.13
N VAL A 43 14.65 8.57 -11.22
CA VAL A 43 13.58 7.78 -11.84
C VAL A 43 14.08 6.41 -12.31
N ALA A 44 15.21 6.38 -13.03
CA ALA A 44 15.81 5.14 -13.50
C ALA A 44 16.20 4.21 -12.34
N THR A 45 16.77 4.77 -11.28
CA THR A 45 17.16 4.01 -10.08
C THR A 45 15.93 3.50 -9.34
N ALA A 46 14.87 4.30 -9.20
CA ALA A 46 13.63 3.88 -8.57
C ALA A 46 12.99 2.67 -9.29
N ILE A 47 12.96 2.71 -10.62
CA ILE A 47 12.49 1.59 -11.45
C ILE A 47 13.37 0.35 -11.21
N ALA A 48 14.69 0.51 -11.25
CA ALA A 48 15.64 -0.58 -11.02
C ALA A 48 15.52 -1.20 -9.62
N GLN A 49 15.13 -0.40 -8.61
CA GLN A 49 14.88 -0.83 -7.23
C GLN A 49 13.45 -1.36 -6.99
N GLY A 50 12.63 -1.48 -8.04
CA GLY A 50 11.27 -1.99 -7.96
C GLY A 50 10.31 -1.09 -7.16
N LEU A 51 10.59 0.21 -7.08
CA LEU A 51 9.65 1.18 -6.52
C LEU A 51 8.55 1.46 -7.53
N SER A 52 7.32 1.61 -7.04
CA SER A 52 6.16 1.93 -7.89
C SER A 52 5.67 3.36 -7.68
N ILE A 53 6.08 3.99 -6.58
CA ILE A 53 5.75 5.37 -6.25
C ILE A 53 6.99 6.05 -5.68
N ILE A 54 7.33 7.24 -6.17
CA ILE A 54 8.32 8.09 -5.53
C ILE A 54 7.85 9.55 -5.43
N SER A 55 8.54 10.33 -4.59
CA SER A 55 8.40 11.79 -4.57
C SER A 55 9.78 12.41 -4.40
N ILE A 56 10.10 13.41 -5.24
CA ILE A 56 11.24 14.29 -5.01
C ILE A 56 10.73 15.43 -4.14
N THR A 57 11.34 15.60 -2.97
CA THR A 57 10.93 16.52 -1.91
C THR A 57 12.11 17.37 -1.48
N ASP A 58 12.72 18.08 -2.42
CA ASP A 58 13.87 18.94 -2.14
C ASP A 58 13.56 19.98 -1.05
N HIS A 59 14.57 20.36 -0.28
CA HIS A 59 14.43 21.40 0.75
C HIS A 59 13.99 22.74 0.17
N ASN A 60 12.73 23.10 0.43
CA ASN A 60 12.09 24.36 0.06
C ASN A 60 12.07 24.66 -1.46
N GLU A 61 12.42 23.72 -2.32
CA GLU A 61 12.49 23.90 -3.77
C GLU A 61 11.73 22.79 -4.50
N ILE A 62 11.29 23.08 -5.73
CA ILE A 62 10.48 22.15 -6.55
C ILE A 62 11.05 21.96 -7.96
N GLY A 63 12.26 22.47 -8.20
CA GLY A 63 12.82 22.68 -9.54
C GLY A 63 12.99 21.40 -10.38
N ASN A 64 13.11 20.24 -9.73
CA ASN A 64 13.31 18.96 -10.41
C ASN A 64 12.04 18.09 -10.48
N VAL A 65 10.92 18.51 -9.89
CA VAL A 65 9.66 17.73 -9.87
C VAL A 65 9.08 17.57 -11.29
N GLN A 66 9.06 18.65 -12.09
CA GLN A 66 8.62 18.61 -13.49
C GLN A 66 9.43 17.59 -14.31
N LYS A 67 10.76 17.62 -14.19
CA LYS A 67 11.65 16.71 -14.92
C LYS A 67 11.43 15.26 -14.52
N ALA A 68 11.21 14.99 -13.24
CA ALA A 68 10.92 13.63 -12.76
C ALA A 68 9.58 13.10 -13.31
N LEU A 69 8.55 13.95 -13.37
CA LEU A 69 7.27 13.60 -14.00
C LEU A 69 7.44 13.25 -15.48
N GLU A 70 8.23 14.05 -16.22
CA GLU A 70 8.55 13.81 -17.63
C GLU A 70 9.32 12.50 -17.84
N ALA A 71 10.35 12.24 -17.02
CA ALA A 71 11.15 11.02 -17.08
C ALA A 71 10.34 9.75 -16.76
N ALA A 72 9.35 9.85 -15.87
CA ALA A 72 8.51 8.73 -15.46
C ALA A 72 7.38 8.40 -16.44
N ALA A 73 6.98 9.34 -17.30
CA ALA A 73 5.82 9.23 -18.19
C ALA A 73 5.83 7.97 -19.09
N ALA A 74 7.02 7.50 -19.49
CA ALA A 74 7.17 6.34 -20.36
C ALA A 74 7.23 4.98 -19.63
N ASN A 75 7.36 4.95 -18.30
CA ASN A 75 7.80 3.76 -17.56
C ASN A 75 6.86 3.30 -16.44
N GLY A 76 5.68 3.94 -16.29
CA GLY A 76 4.65 3.50 -15.33
C GLY A 76 5.01 3.71 -13.85
N LEU A 77 6.11 4.41 -13.54
CA LEU A 77 6.44 4.86 -12.19
C LEU A 77 5.53 6.04 -11.81
N CYS A 78 4.84 5.95 -10.67
CA CYS A 78 4.03 7.05 -10.19
C CYS A 78 4.89 8.09 -9.45
N ILE A 79 4.91 9.32 -9.93
CA ILE A 79 5.54 10.44 -9.23
C ILE A 79 4.45 11.23 -8.50
N ILE A 80 4.62 11.41 -7.19
CA ILE A 80 3.79 12.30 -6.39
C ILE A 80 4.50 13.66 -6.29
N PRO A 81 3.92 14.77 -6.81
CA PRO A 81 4.47 16.10 -6.61
C PRO A 81 4.58 16.42 -5.12
N GLY A 82 5.79 16.76 -4.66
CA GLY A 82 6.04 17.05 -3.26
C GLY A 82 7.16 18.06 -3.03
N ILE A 83 7.32 18.46 -1.77
CA ILE A 83 8.34 19.38 -1.26
C ILE A 83 8.58 19.08 0.23
N GLU A 84 9.81 19.21 0.70
CA GLU A 84 10.10 19.27 2.14
C GLU A 84 10.27 20.72 2.57
N LEU A 85 9.34 21.22 3.39
CA LEU A 85 9.39 22.56 3.94
C LEU A 85 10.14 22.55 5.27
N SER A 86 11.24 23.32 5.34
CA SER A 86 11.98 23.53 6.59
C SER A 86 11.30 24.64 7.40
N THR A 87 10.41 24.27 8.33
CA THR A 87 9.64 25.23 9.15
C THR A 87 10.35 25.54 10.48
N PRO A 88 9.91 26.55 11.25
CA PRO A 88 10.41 26.81 12.59
C PRO A 88 10.15 25.67 13.60
N GLN A 89 9.28 24.71 13.26
CA GLN A 89 8.89 23.60 14.12
C GLN A 89 9.47 22.25 13.65
N GLY A 90 10.42 22.28 12.71
CA GLY A 90 10.94 21.10 12.05
C GLY A 90 10.44 20.95 10.61
N HIS A 91 10.74 19.82 9.99
CA HIS A 91 10.46 19.59 8.57
C HIS A 91 9.07 18.97 8.34
N LEU A 92 8.43 19.43 7.28
CA LEU A 92 7.12 18.95 6.83
C LEU A 92 7.19 18.56 5.36
N LEU A 93 6.84 17.32 5.06
CA LEU A 93 6.62 16.85 3.69
C LEU A 93 5.21 17.25 3.27
N CYS A 94 5.08 17.98 2.17
CA CYS A 94 3.79 18.36 1.58
C CYS A 94 3.64 17.69 0.21
N TYR A 95 2.56 16.94 0.01
CA TYR A 95 2.25 16.24 -1.24
C TYR A 95 0.98 16.78 -1.87
N LEU A 96 1.02 17.02 -3.18
CA LEU A 96 -0.06 17.68 -3.92
C LEU A 96 -0.56 16.79 -5.08
N PRO A 97 -1.84 16.94 -5.48
CA PRO A 97 -2.42 16.11 -6.54
C PRO A 97 -1.81 16.35 -7.92
N THR A 98 -1.31 17.56 -8.16
CA THR A 98 -0.76 17.97 -9.45
C THR A 98 0.44 18.89 -9.24
N LEU A 99 1.28 18.99 -10.27
CA LEU A 99 2.39 19.94 -10.27
C LEU A 99 1.90 21.40 -10.15
N GLU A 100 0.78 21.73 -10.78
CA GLU A 100 0.18 23.07 -10.68
C GLU A 100 -0.20 23.40 -9.22
N ALA A 101 -0.79 22.44 -8.50
CA ALA A 101 -1.10 22.61 -7.09
C ALA A 101 0.18 22.78 -6.25
N LEU A 102 1.24 22.04 -6.55
CA LEU A 102 2.55 22.21 -5.91
C LEU A 102 3.15 23.60 -6.17
N GLN A 103 3.10 24.09 -7.41
CA GLN A 103 3.57 25.43 -7.77
C GLN A 103 2.77 26.52 -7.05
N ARG A 104 1.45 26.35 -6.92
CA ARG A 104 0.60 27.27 -6.15
C ARG A 104 0.96 27.27 -4.66
N LEU A 105 1.20 26.10 -4.05
CA LEU A 105 1.67 26.02 -2.67
C LEU A 105 3.01 26.76 -2.51
N HIS A 106 3.98 26.45 -3.38
CA HIS A 106 5.31 27.05 -3.37
C HIS A 106 5.29 28.58 -3.52
N GLY A 107 4.36 29.11 -4.31
CA GLY A 107 4.14 30.55 -4.44
C GLY A 107 3.41 31.22 -3.27
N GLN A 108 2.70 30.45 -2.43
CA GLN A 108 2.01 30.96 -1.23
C GLN A 108 2.89 30.95 0.01
N VAL A 109 3.90 30.08 0.07
CA VAL A 109 4.86 30.04 1.18
C VAL A 109 5.97 31.08 1.02
N THR A 110 6.44 31.63 2.14
CA THR A 110 7.56 32.58 2.14
C THR A 110 8.84 31.81 2.50
N ILE A 111 9.71 31.65 1.50
CA ILE A 111 11.00 30.98 1.67
C ILE A 111 12.10 32.05 1.58
N VAL A 112 12.96 32.08 2.60
CA VAL A 112 14.13 32.97 2.66
C VAL A 112 15.41 32.16 2.52
N ASP A 113 16.52 32.82 2.15
CA ASP A 113 17.85 32.22 1.95
C ASP A 113 17.85 31.02 0.96
N ARG A 114 17.03 31.11 -0.10
CA ARG A 114 16.91 30.08 -1.13
C ARG A 114 18.26 29.64 -1.69
N GLY A 115 18.42 28.33 -1.88
CA GLY A 115 19.66 27.70 -2.36
C GLY A 115 20.83 27.70 -1.35
N GLN A 116 20.65 28.25 -0.15
CA GLN A 116 21.66 28.24 0.92
C GLN A 116 21.32 27.21 1.99
N ARG A 117 22.31 26.86 2.82
CA ARG A 117 22.13 25.99 4.00
C ARG A 117 21.19 26.57 5.06
N THR A 118 20.90 27.87 5.01
CA THR A 118 19.98 28.55 5.92
C THR A 118 18.58 28.73 5.32
N SER A 119 18.32 28.14 4.14
CA SER A 119 17.02 28.16 3.47
C SER A 119 15.93 27.65 4.42
N ARG A 120 14.86 28.43 4.58
CA ARG A 120 13.77 28.11 5.51
C ARG A 120 12.45 28.71 5.08
N CYS A 121 11.38 28.01 5.39
CA CYS A 121 10.01 28.46 5.31
C CYS A 121 9.68 29.30 6.57
N GLN A 122 9.05 30.47 6.39
CA GLN A 122 8.66 31.34 7.50
C GLN A 122 7.36 30.91 8.19
N GLN A 123 6.54 30.12 7.49
CA GLN A 123 5.29 29.61 8.00
C GLN A 123 5.49 28.48 9.02
N SER A 124 4.59 28.42 9.99
CA SER A 124 4.43 27.28 10.88
C SER A 124 3.91 26.04 10.14
N ILE A 125 4.05 24.86 10.75
CA ILE A 125 3.52 23.61 10.20
C ILE A 125 1.99 23.70 10.03
N LEU A 126 1.29 24.32 10.98
CA LEU A 126 -0.16 24.47 10.92
C LEU A 126 -0.61 25.29 9.69
N GLU A 127 0.08 26.39 9.40
CA GLU A 127 -0.18 27.21 8.21
C GLU A 127 0.15 26.46 6.93
N CYS A 128 1.29 25.77 6.87
CA CYS A 128 1.67 24.95 5.73
C CYS A 128 0.65 23.83 5.45
N LEU A 129 0.15 23.17 6.50
CA LEU A 129 -0.89 22.15 6.37
C LEU A 129 -2.22 22.75 5.88
N SER A 130 -2.58 23.95 6.33
CA SER A 130 -3.79 24.66 5.90
C SER A 130 -3.72 25.05 4.42
N LEU A 131 -2.58 25.55 3.95
CA LEU A 131 -2.35 25.87 2.53
C LEU A 131 -2.35 24.60 1.67
N THR A 132 -1.66 23.56 2.13
CA THR A 132 -1.60 22.26 1.46
C THR A 132 -2.99 21.67 1.29
N GLU A 133 -3.80 21.70 2.34
CA GLU A 133 -5.19 21.28 2.33
C GLU A 133 -6.03 22.04 1.29
N ALA A 134 -5.94 23.36 1.27
CA ALA A 134 -6.72 24.21 0.37
C ALA A 134 -6.46 23.86 -1.12
N LEU A 135 -5.32 23.23 -1.40
CA LEU A 135 -4.89 22.78 -2.72
C LEU A 135 -5.15 21.27 -2.96
N GLY A 136 -5.91 20.62 -2.07
CA GLY A 136 -6.25 19.20 -2.16
C GLY A 136 -5.12 18.24 -1.74
N GLY A 137 -4.06 18.80 -1.14
CA GLY A 137 -2.88 18.08 -0.68
C GLY A 137 -3.03 17.40 0.68
N PHE A 138 -1.94 16.76 1.09
CA PHE A 138 -1.76 16.30 2.47
C PHE A 138 -0.30 16.44 2.90
N GLY A 139 -0.07 16.40 4.21
CA GLY A 139 1.25 16.49 4.81
C GLY A 139 1.63 15.26 5.62
N VAL A 140 2.93 15.06 5.78
CA VAL A 140 3.57 14.09 6.67
C VAL A 140 4.69 14.81 7.44
N LEU A 141 4.71 14.69 8.77
CA LEU A 141 5.84 15.24 9.55
C LEU A 141 7.09 14.42 9.23
N ALA A 142 8.16 15.07 8.77
CA ALA A 142 9.37 14.37 8.36
C ALA A 142 10.17 13.89 9.58
N HIS A 143 10.83 12.73 9.44
CA HIS A 143 11.82 12.13 10.37
C HIS A 143 11.66 12.56 11.85
N VAL A 144 10.48 12.32 12.42
CA VAL A 144 10.05 12.93 13.70
C VAL A 144 10.94 12.57 14.90
N ASP A 145 11.71 11.50 14.78
CA ASP A 145 12.65 10.95 15.76
C ASP A 145 14.12 11.35 15.51
N ALA A 146 14.39 12.29 14.60
CA ALA A 146 15.72 12.78 14.26
C ALA A 146 15.82 14.31 14.32
N ALA A 147 17.02 14.86 14.07
CA ALA A 147 17.25 16.30 14.05
C ALA A 147 16.36 17.00 13.01
N SER A 148 15.87 18.20 13.34
CA SER A 148 14.83 18.90 12.57
C SER A 148 13.48 18.16 12.47
N GLY A 149 13.30 17.05 13.20
CA GLY A 149 12.05 16.33 13.33
C GLY A 149 11.12 16.95 14.36
N TYR A 150 9.81 16.87 14.13
CA TYR A 150 8.81 17.58 14.93
C TYR A 150 8.84 17.25 16.44
N GLU A 151 9.08 15.99 16.83
CA GLU A 151 9.13 15.63 18.27
C GLU A 151 10.42 16.08 18.95
N VAL A 152 11.48 16.34 18.18
CA VAL A 152 12.74 16.88 18.69
C VAL A 152 12.62 18.39 18.89
N GLU A 153 12.05 19.10 17.92
CA GLU A 153 11.90 20.56 17.96
C GLU A 153 10.74 21.02 18.86
N VAL A 154 9.63 20.27 18.89
CA VAL A 154 8.41 20.61 19.63
C VAL A 154 8.15 19.57 20.73
N THR A 155 8.84 19.76 21.85
CA THR A 155 8.71 18.91 23.04
C THR A 155 7.44 19.19 23.85
N GLY A 156 7.03 18.21 24.65
CA GLY A 156 5.83 18.30 25.50
C GLY A 156 4.52 18.25 24.72
N ALA A 157 3.45 18.78 25.33
CA ALA A 157 2.07 18.65 24.88
C ALA A 157 1.34 20.00 24.82
N SER A 158 1.87 20.94 24.04
CA SER A 158 1.30 22.27 23.92
C SER A 158 -0.03 22.27 23.13
N PRO A 159 -0.91 23.27 23.32
CA PRO A 159 -2.11 23.44 22.49
C PRO A 159 -1.80 23.55 20.99
N HIS A 160 -0.68 24.18 20.62
CA HIS A 160 -0.24 24.25 19.22
C HIS A 160 0.14 22.89 18.65
N LYS A 161 0.75 22.01 19.47
CA LYS A 161 1.02 20.63 19.09
C LYS A 161 -0.27 19.86 18.83
N PHE A 162 -1.25 20.05 19.70
CA PHE A 162 -2.59 19.51 19.52
C PHE A 162 -3.21 19.98 18.20
N ASP A 163 -3.14 21.26 17.86
CA ASP A 163 -3.71 21.77 16.60
C ASP A 163 -3.03 21.20 15.34
N VAL A 164 -1.70 21.06 15.35
CA VAL A 164 -0.95 20.43 14.25
C VAL A 164 -1.34 18.96 14.11
N ILE A 165 -1.27 18.20 15.21
CA ILE A 165 -1.54 16.77 15.18
C ILE A 165 -3.01 16.49 14.87
N CYS A 166 -3.94 17.39 15.19
CA CYS A 166 -5.35 17.25 14.84
C CYS A 166 -5.74 17.86 13.49
N HIS A 167 -4.80 18.37 12.70
CA HIS A 167 -5.11 18.91 11.38
C HIS A 167 -5.49 17.78 10.40
N LYS A 168 -6.60 17.93 9.68
CA LYS A 168 -7.16 16.86 8.82
C LYS A 168 -6.27 16.51 7.61
N ALA A 169 -5.49 17.47 7.12
CA ALA A 169 -4.51 17.22 6.06
C ALA A 169 -3.20 16.60 6.53
N LEU A 170 -2.92 16.51 7.84
CA LEU A 170 -1.79 15.72 8.32
C LEU A 170 -2.21 14.25 8.30
N LEU A 171 -1.55 13.42 7.49
CA LEU A 171 -1.94 12.01 7.32
C LEU A 171 -0.90 11.03 7.86
N GLY A 172 0.30 11.48 8.21
CA GLY A 172 1.30 10.59 8.76
C GLY A 172 2.46 11.29 9.48
N ILE A 173 3.29 10.45 10.06
CA ILE A 173 4.59 10.77 10.62
C ILE A 173 5.63 9.86 9.97
N GLU A 174 6.73 10.45 9.52
CA GLU A 174 7.87 9.71 9.03
C GLU A 174 8.84 9.44 10.17
N LEU A 175 9.29 8.20 10.26
CA LEU A 175 10.32 7.75 11.19
C LEU A 175 11.64 7.67 10.43
N LYS A 176 12.74 8.08 11.04
CA LYS A 176 14.09 7.84 10.54
C LYS A 176 14.50 6.39 10.75
N HIS A 177 14.08 5.80 11.87
CA HIS A 177 14.40 4.43 12.24
C HIS A 177 13.15 3.57 12.42
N SER A 178 13.19 2.34 11.88
CA SER A 178 12.07 1.39 12.01
C SER A 178 11.79 0.96 13.47
N SER A 179 12.77 1.10 14.36
CA SER A 179 12.68 0.85 15.79
C SER A 179 12.00 1.97 16.59
N SER A 180 11.69 3.10 15.95
CA SER A 180 11.11 4.26 16.62
C SER A 180 9.78 3.93 17.31
N VAL A 181 9.66 4.39 18.55
CA VAL A 181 8.50 4.14 19.41
C VAL A 181 7.38 5.18 19.23
N ILE A 182 7.62 6.24 18.47
CA ILE A 182 6.68 7.34 18.25
C ILE A 182 5.54 6.85 17.34
N ARG A 183 4.29 7.07 17.77
CA ARG A 183 3.09 6.55 17.11
C ARG A 183 1.92 7.52 17.08
N TYR A 184 1.74 8.35 18.11
CA TYR A 184 0.48 9.09 18.31
C TYR A 184 -0.76 8.19 18.32
N GLY A 185 -0.64 7.01 18.93
CA GLY A 185 -1.70 6.04 19.00
C GLY A 185 -1.44 4.99 20.08
N GLU A 186 -2.19 3.89 20.04
CA GLU A 186 -2.01 2.82 21.02
C GLU A 186 -0.57 2.26 20.99
N GLY A 187 -0.03 2.02 22.18
CA GLY A 187 1.34 1.53 22.36
C GLY A 187 2.44 2.58 22.20
N ASP A 188 2.11 3.88 22.07
CA ASP A 188 3.10 4.94 22.28
C ASP A 188 3.49 5.00 23.77
N PRO A 189 4.80 5.02 24.13
CA PRO A 189 5.23 5.07 25.52
C PRO A 189 4.93 6.40 26.21
N ASP A 190 4.63 7.45 25.45
CA ASP A 190 4.33 8.78 25.99
C ASP A 190 2.82 8.99 26.10
N ALA A 191 2.35 9.16 27.34
CA ALA A 191 0.94 9.34 27.65
C ALA A 191 0.31 10.57 26.98
N ASP A 192 1.09 11.64 26.75
CA ASP A 192 0.60 12.83 26.08
C ASP A 192 0.35 12.58 24.60
N ARG A 193 1.24 11.85 23.91
CA ARG A 193 1.03 11.47 22.50
C ARG A 193 -0.17 10.54 22.33
N VAL A 194 -0.35 9.59 23.25
CA VAL A 194 -1.55 8.74 23.27
C VAL A 194 -2.81 9.59 23.42
N ARG A 195 -2.81 10.56 24.35
CA ARG A 195 -3.95 11.46 24.56
C ARG A 195 -4.24 12.29 23.31
N ILE A 196 -3.24 12.97 22.75
CA ILE A 196 -3.38 13.80 21.53
C ILE A 196 -3.90 12.97 20.36
N GLY A 197 -3.42 11.73 20.19
CA GLY A 197 -3.93 10.83 19.16
C GLY A 197 -5.42 10.51 19.33
N ARG A 198 -5.88 10.22 20.56
CA ARG A 198 -7.30 9.95 20.86
C ARG A 198 -8.15 11.18 20.60
N ASP A 199 -7.64 12.34 20.99
CA ASP A 199 -8.33 13.61 20.77
C ASP A 199 -8.40 13.95 19.27
N ARG A 200 -7.37 13.62 18.46
CA ARG A 200 -7.43 13.70 16.99
C ARG A 200 -8.57 12.86 16.43
N ILE A 201 -8.65 11.58 16.82
CA ILE A 201 -9.72 10.68 16.35
C ILE A 201 -11.09 11.27 16.66
N THR A 202 -11.26 11.79 17.88
CA THR A 202 -12.52 12.42 18.32
C THR A 202 -12.82 13.69 17.54
N ARG A 203 -11.85 14.61 17.42
CA ARG A 203 -11.99 15.90 16.74
C ARG A 203 -12.28 15.77 15.25
N LEU A 204 -11.73 14.75 14.61
CA LEU A 204 -11.89 14.50 13.18
C LEU A 204 -13.00 13.49 12.86
N GLY A 205 -13.62 12.86 13.87
CA GLY A 205 -14.70 11.89 13.67
C GLY A 205 -14.27 10.60 12.97
N LEU A 206 -13.05 10.12 13.25
CA LEU A 206 -12.40 9.03 12.48
C LEU A 206 -12.78 7.60 12.94
N GLY A 207 -13.84 7.45 13.73
CA GLY A 207 -14.27 6.14 14.23
C GLY A 207 -13.29 5.54 15.24
N ALA A 208 -13.03 4.23 15.16
CA ALA A 208 -12.44 3.47 16.25
C ALA A 208 -10.90 3.33 16.25
N GLY A 209 -10.16 3.96 15.32
CA GLY A 209 -8.70 3.74 15.31
C GLY A 209 -7.91 4.24 14.11
N GLN A 210 -8.36 5.26 13.37
CA GLN A 210 -7.56 5.81 12.26
C GLN A 210 -6.48 6.76 12.79
N TRP A 211 -5.41 6.18 13.33
CA TRP A 211 -4.22 6.90 13.79
C TRP A 211 -3.41 7.48 12.62
N LEU A 212 -2.46 8.37 12.91
CA LEU A 212 -1.54 8.86 11.88
C LEU A 212 -0.71 7.70 11.32
N ALA A 213 -0.58 7.65 9.99
CA ALA A 213 0.25 6.65 9.33
C ALA A 213 1.70 6.79 9.77
N ARG A 214 2.32 5.68 10.18
CA ARG A 214 3.77 5.61 10.38
C ARG A 214 4.41 5.21 9.07
N VAL A 215 5.32 6.03 8.58
CA VAL A 215 6.05 5.78 7.33
C VAL A 215 7.56 5.81 7.58
N LEU A 216 8.29 5.16 6.69
CA LEU A 216 9.74 5.07 6.64
C LEU A 216 10.16 5.19 5.17
N ASN A 217 10.87 6.27 4.84
CA ASN A 217 11.42 6.54 3.51
C ASN A 217 12.95 6.65 3.60
N SER A 218 13.61 6.86 2.46
CA SER A 218 15.08 6.88 2.43
C SER A 218 15.70 8.17 2.93
N ASP A 219 15.04 9.31 2.69
CA ASP A 219 15.64 10.64 2.88
C ASP A 219 16.99 10.70 2.09
N ALA A 220 16.96 10.19 0.86
CA ALA A 220 18.15 9.92 0.06
C ALA A 220 18.79 11.18 -0.51
N HIS A 221 20.10 11.29 -0.30
CA HIS A 221 20.98 12.35 -0.82
C HIS A 221 22.05 11.82 -1.80
N ALA A 222 22.00 10.53 -2.11
CA ALA A 222 22.87 9.84 -3.05
C ALA A 222 22.11 8.65 -3.67
N LEU A 223 22.43 8.28 -4.92
CA LEU A 223 21.64 7.26 -5.64
C LEU A 223 21.70 5.89 -4.95
N SER A 224 22.80 5.60 -4.26
CA SER A 224 22.99 4.36 -3.50
C SER A 224 22.03 4.21 -2.32
N MET A 225 21.47 5.32 -1.81
CA MET A 225 20.54 5.34 -0.68
C MET A 225 19.08 5.27 -1.12
N LEU A 226 18.78 5.50 -2.40
CA LEU A 226 17.42 5.54 -2.91
C LEU A 226 16.70 4.21 -2.66
N GLY A 227 15.52 4.29 -2.04
CA GLY A 227 14.74 3.13 -1.66
C GLY A 227 15.39 2.30 -0.55
N ARG A 228 16.28 2.87 0.27
CA ARG A 228 16.88 2.19 1.43
C ARG A 228 16.68 3.01 2.69
N ASN A 229 16.44 2.36 3.81
CA ASN A 229 16.30 3.08 5.08
C ASN A 229 17.66 3.48 5.67
N ALA A 230 17.62 4.11 6.85
CA ALA A 230 18.83 4.54 7.58
C ALA A 230 19.79 3.39 7.95
N SER A 231 19.32 2.14 8.00
CA SER A 231 20.13 0.94 8.21
C SER A 231 20.71 0.36 6.91
N ASN A 232 20.51 1.03 5.77
CA ASN A 232 20.92 0.62 4.43
C ASN A 232 20.31 -0.72 3.96
N ASP A 233 19.16 -1.09 4.52
CA ASP A 233 18.37 -2.23 4.07
C ASP A 233 17.24 -1.77 3.11
N THR A 234 16.52 -2.72 2.50
CA THR A 234 15.43 -2.44 1.55
C THR A 234 14.06 -2.26 2.23
N LYS A 235 14.01 -2.11 3.55
CA LYS A 235 12.79 -1.89 4.32
C LYS A 235 12.34 -0.44 4.25
N VAL A 236 11.51 -0.15 3.26
CA VAL A 236 10.79 1.12 3.12
C VAL A 236 9.29 0.87 3.11
N THR A 237 8.51 1.94 3.16
CA THR A 237 7.06 1.82 3.29
C THR A 237 6.41 1.18 2.07
N ARG A 238 5.43 0.31 2.32
CA ARG A 238 4.55 -0.26 1.32
C ARG A 238 3.13 0.21 1.54
N TYR A 239 2.45 0.52 0.44
CA TYR A 239 1.10 1.08 0.43
C TYR A 239 0.15 0.17 -0.37
N LYS A 240 -0.97 -0.21 0.23
CA LYS A 240 -1.99 -1.07 -0.38
C LYS A 240 -3.02 -0.25 -1.15
N MET A 241 -2.96 -0.35 -2.47
CA MET A 241 -3.87 0.34 -3.39
C MET A 241 -4.17 -0.50 -4.62
N GLU A 242 -5.18 -0.12 -5.39
CA GLU A 242 -5.51 -0.77 -6.67
C GLU A 242 -4.47 -0.44 -7.74
N ALA A 243 -4.13 0.84 -7.86
CA ALA A 243 -3.09 1.34 -8.76
C ALA A 243 -2.31 2.50 -8.11
N PRO A 244 -0.99 2.59 -8.35
CA PRO A 244 -0.15 3.73 -7.95
C PRO A 244 -0.76 5.07 -8.40
N SER A 245 -1.20 5.88 -7.44
CA SER A 245 -1.80 7.19 -7.70
C SER A 245 -1.80 8.05 -6.45
N PHE A 246 -1.95 9.36 -6.61
CA PHE A 246 -2.08 10.29 -5.49
C PHE A 246 -3.28 9.97 -4.58
N ASN A 247 -4.45 9.70 -5.18
CA ASN A 247 -5.65 9.34 -4.43
C ASN A 247 -5.49 7.98 -3.74
N GLY A 248 -4.88 6.99 -4.40
CA GLY A 248 -4.57 5.68 -3.81
C GLY A 248 -3.65 5.80 -2.60
N LEU A 249 -2.61 6.65 -2.69
CA LEU A 249 -1.72 6.96 -1.57
C LEU A 249 -2.45 7.68 -0.43
N ARG A 250 -3.26 8.69 -0.74
CA ARG A 250 -4.05 9.41 0.28
C ARG A 250 -4.96 8.46 1.06
N VAL A 251 -5.71 7.61 0.36
CA VAL A 251 -6.59 6.60 0.97
C VAL A 251 -5.77 5.60 1.79
N ALA A 252 -4.59 5.17 1.30
CA ALA A 252 -3.72 4.27 2.06
C ALA A 252 -3.26 4.89 3.38
N LEU A 253 -2.89 6.19 3.39
CA LEU A 253 -2.50 6.88 4.61
C LEU A 253 -3.66 7.16 5.57
N GLN A 254 -4.87 7.40 5.05
CA GLN A 254 -6.08 7.57 5.88
C GLN A 254 -6.53 6.27 6.56
N ASP A 255 -6.24 5.11 5.94
CA ASP A 255 -6.57 3.77 6.44
C ASP A 255 -5.27 2.96 6.67
N ALA A 256 -4.35 3.57 7.41
CA ALA A 256 -2.98 3.09 7.56
C ALA A 256 -2.89 1.69 8.18
N ASP A 257 -3.75 1.38 9.14
CA ASP A 257 -3.76 0.09 9.84
C ASP A 257 -3.98 -1.09 8.88
N ALA A 258 -4.76 -0.90 7.81
CA ALA A 258 -4.99 -1.92 6.79
C ALA A 258 -4.05 -1.80 5.57
N ARG A 259 -3.50 -0.61 5.32
CA ARG A 259 -2.90 -0.28 4.00
C ARG A 259 -1.45 0.18 4.04
N VAL A 260 -0.87 0.46 5.20
CA VAL A 260 0.52 0.91 5.33
C VAL A 260 1.33 -0.14 6.08
N ARG A 261 2.45 -0.58 5.50
CA ARG A 261 3.36 -1.56 6.12
C ARG A 261 4.80 -1.10 5.98
N ILE A 262 5.55 -1.14 7.08
CA ILE A 262 7.01 -0.94 7.10
C ILE A 262 7.64 -2.34 7.21
N GLU A 263 7.72 -3.04 6.09
CA GLU A 263 8.09 -4.46 6.04
C GLU A 263 9.01 -4.75 4.85
N ASP A 264 9.94 -5.69 5.04
CA ASP A 264 10.89 -6.14 4.02
C ASP A 264 10.19 -6.83 2.82
N LEU A 265 9.03 -7.46 3.07
CA LEU A 265 8.36 -8.54 2.33
C LEU A 265 9.21 -9.81 2.18
N VAL A 266 8.88 -10.81 2.99
CA VAL A 266 8.77 -12.22 2.59
C VAL A 266 7.67 -12.87 3.46
N PRO A 267 6.44 -13.16 2.97
CA PRO A 267 5.66 -14.23 3.58
C PRO A 267 6.24 -15.59 3.17
N ALA A 268 6.02 -16.61 4.00
CA ALA A 268 6.19 -17.99 3.58
C ALA A 268 5.40 -18.22 2.28
N SER A 269 6.00 -18.91 1.32
CA SER A 269 5.29 -19.38 0.12
C SER A 269 4.23 -20.38 0.57
N VAL A 270 3.02 -19.89 0.81
CA VAL A 270 1.85 -20.71 1.05
C VAL A 270 1.17 -20.97 -0.29
N PRO A 271 0.58 -22.16 -0.48
CA PRO A 271 -0.20 -22.39 -1.68
C PRO A 271 -1.35 -21.41 -1.79
N VAL A 272 -1.58 -20.91 -2.99
CA VAL A 272 -2.66 -19.95 -3.26
C VAL A 272 -3.43 -20.34 -4.51
N ILE A 273 -4.76 -20.24 -4.44
CA ILE A 273 -5.61 -20.32 -5.62
C ILE A 273 -5.49 -18.98 -6.34
N LEU A 274 -5.02 -19.02 -7.58
CA LEU A 274 -4.86 -17.81 -8.40
C LEU A 274 -6.19 -17.39 -9.03
N GLY A 275 -7.02 -18.35 -9.42
CA GLY A 275 -8.31 -18.07 -10.04
C GLY A 275 -9.00 -19.31 -10.58
N VAL A 276 -10.25 -19.12 -10.96
CA VAL A 276 -11.12 -20.15 -11.52
C VAL A 276 -11.80 -19.64 -12.79
N GLN A 277 -12.09 -20.57 -13.68
CA GLN A 277 -12.94 -20.36 -14.84
C GLN A 277 -14.01 -21.45 -14.85
N LEU A 278 -15.25 -21.03 -15.08
CA LEU A 278 -16.44 -21.88 -15.06
C LEU A 278 -17.09 -21.77 -16.44
N ASP A 279 -17.27 -22.90 -17.12
CA ASP A 279 -17.89 -22.95 -18.44
C ASP A 279 -19.06 -23.95 -18.48
N GLY A 280 -20.13 -23.56 -19.17
CA GLY A 280 -21.41 -24.26 -19.10
C GLY A 280 -22.20 -24.01 -17.80
N GLY A 281 -23.45 -24.49 -17.77
CA GLY A 281 -24.35 -24.30 -16.63
C GLY A 281 -24.70 -22.83 -16.34
N PHE A 282 -25.07 -22.54 -15.08
CA PHE A 282 -25.53 -21.21 -14.66
C PHE A 282 -24.41 -20.14 -14.66
N LEU A 283 -23.16 -20.55 -14.44
CA LEU A 283 -22.00 -19.65 -14.36
C LEU A 283 -21.13 -19.69 -15.62
N SER A 284 -21.72 -20.01 -16.77
CA SER A 284 -20.99 -20.09 -18.03
C SER A 284 -20.25 -18.79 -18.36
N GLY A 285 -18.99 -18.93 -18.78
CA GLY A 285 -18.11 -17.81 -19.12
C GLY A 285 -17.58 -16.98 -17.95
N GLN A 286 -17.86 -17.37 -16.70
CA GLN A 286 -17.35 -16.65 -15.54
C GLN A 286 -15.86 -16.96 -15.33
N VAL A 287 -15.05 -15.90 -15.28
CA VAL A 287 -13.62 -15.95 -15.03
C VAL A 287 -13.30 -15.08 -13.82
N ILE A 288 -12.67 -15.66 -12.80
CA ILE A 288 -12.37 -14.98 -11.55
C ILE A 288 -10.89 -15.17 -11.24
N GLN A 289 -10.17 -14.06 -11.01
CA GLN A 289 -8.85 -14.09 -10.39
C GLN A 289 -8.97 -13.65 -8.95
N PHE A 290 -8.39 -14.42 -8.03
CA PHE A 290 -8.45 -14.14 -6.61
C PHE A 290 -7.29 -13.22 -6.19
N ASN A 291 -7.59 -12.31 -5.26
CA ASN A 291 -6.57 -11.54 -4.55
C ASN A 291 -5.81 -12.46 -3.58
N GLY A 292 -4.50 -12.24 -3.41
CA GLY A 292 -3.71 -12.99 -2.43
C GLY A 292 -4.03 -12.68 -0.95
N ASN A 293 -5.00 -11.79 -0.68
CA ASN A 293 -5.51 -11.48 0.66
C ASN A 293 -6.94 -12.01 0.81
N LEU A 294 -7.88 -11.18 1.29
CA LEU A 294 -9.28 -11.54 1.47
C LEU A 294 -10.07 -11.45 0.16
N ASN A 295 -10.83 -12.50 -0.15
CA ASN A 295 -11.80 -12.52 -1.24
C ASN A 295 -13.21 -12.68 -0.65
N CYS A 296 -14.16 -11.84 -1.07
CA CYS A 296 -15.55 -11.91 -0.63
C CYS A 296 -16.47 -12.01 -1.84
N LEU A 297 -17.20 -13.14 -1.97
CA LEU A 297 -18.23 -13.33 -2.99
C LEU A 297 -19.58 -12.83 -2.44
N ILE A 298 -20.06 -11.69 -2.95
CA ILE A 298 -21.28 -11.02 -2.45
C ILE A 298 -22.36 -11.07 -3.54
N GLY A 299 -23.61 -11.29 -3.14
CA GLY A 299 -24.75 -11.31 -4.07
C GLY A 299 -26.01 -11.89 -3.44
N GLY A 300 -27.16 -11.67 -4.08
CA GLY A 300 -28.47 -12.18 -3.63
C GLY A 300 -28.60 -13.71 -3.63
N ARG A 301 -29.71 -14.25 -3.15
CA ARG A 301 -29.96 -15.70 -3.20
C ARG A 301 -30.00 -16.18 -4.66
N GLY A 302 -29.38 -17.33 -4.95
CA GLY A 302 -29.39 -17.92 -6.29
C GLY A 302 -28.36 -17.35 -7.28
N THR A 303 -27.52 -16.39 -6.88
CA THR A 303 -26.50 -15.79 -7.78
C THR A 303 -25.26 -16.65 -8.00
N GLY A 304 -25.29 -17.94 -7.64
CA GLY A 304 -24.17 -18.87 -7.88
C GLY A 304 -22.98 -18.79 -6.90
N LYS A 305 -23.05 -18.01 -5.81
CA LYS A 305 -21.97 -17.94 -4.80
C LYS A 305 -21.54 -19.33 -4.27
N SER A 306 -22.52 -20.13 -3.85
CA SER A 306 -22.27 -21.49 -3.37
C SER A 306 -21.71 -22.37 -4.48
N THR A 307 -22.17 -22.21 -5.72
CA THR A 307 -21.64 -22.94 -6.88
C THR A 307 -20.16 -22.64 -7.10
N VAL A 308 -19.71 -21.38 -7.01
CA VAL A 308 -18.29 -21.02 -7.10
C VAL A 308 -17.48 -21.67 -5.97
N PHE A 309 -17.98 -21.60 -4.73
CA PHE A 309 -17.30 -22.20 -3.57
C PHE A 309 -17.17 -23.73 -3.71
N GLU A 310 -18.24 -24.41 -4.10
CA GLU A 310 -18.23 -25.85 -4.31
C GLU A 310 -17.38 -26.25 -5.52
N ALA A 311 -17.34 -25.45 -6.59
CA ALA A 311 -16.45 -25.69 -7.72
C ALA A 311 -14.98 -25.70 -7.28
N ILE A 312 -14.58 -24.73 -6.44
CA ILE A 312 -13.25 -24.71 -5.83
C ILE A 312 -13.04 -25.96 -4.96
N ARG A 313 -14.00 -26.31 -4.10
CA ARG A 313 -13.93 -27.49 -3.22
C ARG A 313 -13.68 -28.79 -4.01
N CYS A 314 -14.38 -28.98 -5.13
CA CYS A 314 -14.17 -30.12 -6.02
C CYS A 314 -12.79 -30.10 -6.69
N LEU A 315 -12.26 -28.91 -7.04
CA LEU A 315 -10.96 -28.76 -7.71
C LEU A 315 -9.76 -28.86 -6.77
N VAL A 316 -9.95 -28.77 -5.45
CA VAL A 316 -8.90 -29.01 -4.45
C VAL A 316 -8.88 -30.45 -3.92
N GLY A 317 -9.80 -31.29 -4.41
CA GLY A 317 -9.90 -32.71 -4.01
C GLY A 317 -10.67 -32.94 -2.71
N ASN A 318 -11.37 -31.94 -2.18
CA ASN A 318 -12.18 -32.08 -0.98
C ASN A 318 -13.58 -32.62 -1.35
N PRO A 319 -14.08 -33.69 -0.71
CA PRO A 319 -15.42 -34.20 -0.98
C PRO A 319 -16.47 -33.15 -0.60
N SER A 320 -17.52 -33.02 -1.41
CA SER A 320 -18.67 -32.14 -1.17
C SER A 320 -19.96 -32.96 -1.10
N GLU A 321 -20.79 -32.68 -0.10
CA GLU A 321 -22.14 -33.24 0.04
C GLU A 321 -23.22 -32.30 -0.52
N SER A 322 -22.80 -31.19 -1.15
CA SER A 322 -23.72 -30.17 -1.64
C SER A 322 -24.51 -30.69 -2.84
N GLN A 323 -25.84 -30.59 -2.79
CA GLN A 323 -26.74 -30.99 -3.87
C GLN A 323 -26.58 -30.17 -5.17
N VAL A 324 -25.79 -29.09 -5.12
CA VAL A 324 -25.50 -28.28 -6.32
C VAL A 324 -24.45 -28.94 -7.22
N VAL A 325 -23.59 -29.80 -6.66
CA VAL A 325 -22.51 -30.47 -7.40
C VAL A 325 -23.12 -31.42 -8.43
N ASP A 326 -22.68 -31.28 -9.68
CA ASP A 326 -23.15 -32.03 -10.85
C ASP A 326 -24.67 -31.95 -11.13
N SER A 327 -25.36 -30.97 -10.54
CA SER A 327 -26.76 -30.67 -10.84
C SER A 327 -26.96 -30.05 -12.23
N GLU A 328 -28.21 -29.77 -12.62
CA GLU A 328 -28.53 -29.10 -13.90
C GLU A 328 -27.93 -27.70 -14.03
N VAL A 329 -27.71 -27.00 -12.91
CA VAL A 329 -27.13 -25.66 -12.89
C VAL A 329 -25.60 -25.67 -12.76
N TRP A 330 -24.99 -26.84 -12.60
CA TRP A 330 -23.56 -27.02 -12.44
C TRP A 330 -22.81 -26.76 -13.77
N PRO A 331 -21.60 -26.16 -13.73
CA PRO A 331 -20.81 -25.98 -14.94
C PRO A 331 -20.39 -27.31 -15.58
N GLU A 332 -20.30 -27.33 -16.90
CA GLU A 332 -19.87 -28.51 -17.66
C GLU A 332 -18.36 -28.72 -17.55
N GLU A 333 -17.59 -27.63 -17.50
CA GLU A 333 -16.15 -27.64 -17.34
C GLU A 333 -15.74 -26.66 -16.24
N LEU A 334 -14.93 -27.16 -15.31
CA LEU A 334 -14.27 -26.40 -14.26
C LEU A 334 -12.78 -26.32 -14.56
N PHE A 335 -12.21 -25.14 -14.42
CA PHE A 335 -10.77 -24.91 -14.56
C PHE A 335 -10.27 -24.04 -13.41
N MET A 336 -9.14 -24.39 -12.82
CA MET A 336 -8.52 -23.64 -11.73
C MET A 336 -7.02 -23.55 -11.92
N LEU A 337 -6.47 -22.38 -11.60
CA LEU A 337 -5.03 -22.19 -11.42
C LEU A 337 -4.72 -22.09 -9.94
N TRP A 338 -3.68 -22.80 -9.52
CA TRP A 338 -3.10 -22.61 -8.20
C TRP A 338 -1.58 -22.56 -8.28
N LYS A 339 -0.97 -21.89 -7.31
CA LYS A 339 0.47 -21.78 -7.17
C LYS A 339 0.88 -22.53 -5.90
N ASP A 340 1.82 -23.45 -6.03
CA ASP A 340 2.29 -24.26 -4.91
C ASP A 340 3.36 -23.54 -4.06
N ARG A 341 3.89 -24.24 -3.05
CA ARG A 341 4.94 -23.70 -2.17
C ARG A 341 6.27 -23.46 -2.89
N ALA A 342 6.59 -24.22 -3.94
CA ALA A 342 7.78 -23.99 -4.76
C ALA A 342 7.61 -22.79 -5.71
N GLY A 343 6.40 -22.23 -5.78
CA GLY A 343 6.04 -21.13 -6.65
C GLY A 343 5.70 -21.57 -8.07
N GLN A 344 5.56 -22.88 -8.30
CA GLN A 344 5.10 -23.43 -9.57
C GLN A 344 3.59 -23.28 -9.68
N THR A 345 3.13 -22.82 -10.84
CA THR A 345 1.69 -22.71 -11.14
C THR A 345 1.23 -23.98 -11.84
N HIS A 346 0.19 -24.61 -11.32
CA HIS A 346 -0.45 -25.78 -11.90
C HIS A 346 -1.89 -25.46 -12.33
N ALA A 347 -2.35 -26.12 -13.38
CA ALA A 347 -3.70 -26.04 -13.90
C ALA A 347 -4.49 -27.33 -13.58
N LEU A 348 -5.59 -27.19 -12.84
CA LEU A 348 -6.50 -28.29 -12.51
C LEU A 348 -7.80 -28.12 -13.27
N GLY A 349 -8.43 -29.23 -13.63
CA GLY A 349 -9.75 -29.20 -14.26
C GLY A 349 -10.59 -30.41 -13.92
N ARG A 350 -11.89 -30.24 -14.05
CA ARG A 350 -12.89 -31.28 -13.79
C ARG A 350 -14.10 -31.03 -14.67
N THR A 351 -14.52 -32.06 -15.42
CA THR A 351 -15.79 -32.02 -16.15
C THR A 351 -16.95 -32.34 -15.20
N LYS A 352 -18.17 -31.96 -15.56
CA LYS A 352 -19.37 -32.49 -14.91
C LYS A 352 -19.35 -34.02 -14.93
N ASP A 353 -19.71 -34.63 -13.80
CA ASP A 353 -19.64 -36.09 -13.55
C ASP A 353 -18.24 -36.71 -13.69
N GLY A 354 -17.21 -35.89 -13.90
CA GLY A 354 -15.84 -36.31 -14.15
C GLY A 354 -14.96 -36.36 -12.91
N GLN A 355 -13.74 -36.87 -13.12
CA GLN A 355 -12.69 -36.84 -12.12
C GLN A 355 -11.79 -35.62 -12.30
N LEU A 356 -11.16 -35.22 -11.19
CA LEU A 356 -10.16 -34.17 -11.16
C LEU A 356 -8.91 -34.60 -11.94
N ARG A 357 -8.38 -33.70 -12.78
CA ARG A 357 -7.14 -33.91 -13.54
C ARG A 357 -6.23 -32.69 -13.45
N ASN A 358 -4.92 -32.93 -13.49
CA ASN A 358 -3.93 -31.89 -13.72
C ASN A 358 -3.66 -31.77 -15.24
N HIS A 359 -3.81 -30.56 -15.77
CA HIS A 359 -3.64 -30.26 -17.19
C HIS A 359 -2.16 -30.09 -17.61
N ASP A 360 -1.29 -29.78 -16.66
CA ASP A 360 0.15 -29.60 -16.91
C ASP A 360 0.89 -30.95 -16.86
N ASP A 361 0.51 -31.85 -15.94
CA ASP A 361 1.00 -33.23 -15.87
C ASP A 361 -0.13 -34.18 -15.44
N PRO A 362 -0.83 -34.83 -16.39
CA PRO A 362 -1.95 -35.72 -16.07
C PRO A 362 -1.61 -36.99 -15.31
N ILE A 363 -0.33 -37.37 -15.20
CA ILE A 363 0.12 -38.65 -14.62
C ILE A 363 0.70 -38.43 -13.22
N LEU A 364 1.60 -37.46 -13.08
CA LEU A 364 2.32 -37.21 -11.83
C LEU A 364 2.02 -35.83 -11.22
N GLY A 365 1.23 -35.00 -11.91
CA GLY A 365 0.92 -33.67 -11.46
C GLY A 365 0.08 -33.67 -10.17
N PRO A 366 0.38 -32.76 -9.22
CA PRO A 366 -0.41 -32.67 -8.00
C PRO A 366 -1.84 -32.25 -8.33
N CYS A 367 -2.82 -32.96 -7.76
CA CYS A 367 -4.25 -32.69 -7.91
C CYS A 367 -4.93 -32.29 -6.60
N ALA A 368 -4.18 -32.12 -5.52
CA ALA A 368 -4.73 -31.75 -4.22
C ALA A 368 -3.71 -30.92 -3.43
N PHE A 369 -4.21 -30.10 -2.53
CA PHE A 369 -3.40 -29.36 -1.56
C PHE A 369 -4.20 -29.00 -0.33
N ASP A 370 -3.49 -28.82 0.77
CA ASP A 370 -4.10 -28.50 2.05
C ASP A 370 -4.78 -27.13 2.00
N ILE A 371 -6.09 -27.13 2.18
CA ILE A 371 -6.92 -25.94 2.33
C ILE A 371 -8.01 -26.22 3.35
N ASP A 372 -8.08 -25.36 4.36
CA ASP A 372 -9.19 -25.38 5.31
C ASP A 372 -10.46 -24.91 4.60
N CYS A 373 -11.47 -25.77 4.55
CA CYS A 373 -12.72 -25.53 3.85
C CYS A 373 -13.89 -25.76 4.80
N PHE A 374 -14.58 -24.68 5.16
CA PHE A 374 -15.73 -24.72 6.06
C PHE A 374 -16.99 -24.32 5.31
N GLY A 375 -17.93 -25.25 5.18
CA GLY A 375 -19.26 -24.97 4.65
C GLY A 375 -20.15 -24.27 5.67
N GLN A 376 -21.41 -24.06 5.28
CA GLN A 376 -22.39 -23.37 6.14
C GLN A 376 -22.66 -24.19 7.42
N GLY A 377 -22.28 -23.64 8.57
CA GLY A 377 -22.48 -24.28 9.88
C GLY A 377 -21.33 -25.20 10.33
N ASP A 378 -20.36 -25.50 9.46
CA ASP A 378 -19.25 -26.41 9.76
C ASP A 378 -18.32 -25.85 10.84
N ALA A 379 -17.98 -24.56 10.77
CA ALA A 379 -17.13 -23.90 11.77
C ALA A 379 -17.74 -23.97 13.19
N ALA A 380 -19.07 -23.81 13.30
CA ALA A 380 -19.76 -23.92 14.57
C ALA A 380 -19.79 -25.36 15.11
N ARG A 381 -19.98 -26.34 14.22
CA ARG A 381 -19.93 -27.77 14.57
C ARG A 381 -18.54 -28.19 15.07
N ILE A 382 -17.49 -27.80 14.36
CA ILE A 382 -16.10 -28.08 14.75
C ILE A 382 -15.73 -27.40 16.09
N SER A 383 -16.22 -26.18 16.32
CA SER A 383 -16.04 -25.51 17.61
C SER A 383 -16.76 -26.22 18.76
N LEU A 384 -17.90 -26.87 18.50
CA LEU A 384 -18.63 -27.64 19.51
C LEU A 384 -17.98 -29.00 19.78
N GLU A 385 -17.34 -29.60 18.77
CA GLU A 385 -16.64 -30.89 18.89
C GLU A 385 -15.28 -30.74 19.59
N SER A 386 -14.59 -29.61 19.41
CA SER A 386 -13.30 -29.33 20.08
C SER A 386 -13.42 -28.89 21.55
N GLN A 387 -14.64 -28.61 22.02
CA GLN A 387 -14.95 -28.31 23.43
C GLN A 387 -15.34 -29.54 24.26
N LYS A 388 -15.41 -30.72 23.63
CA LYS A 388 -15.61 -32.02 24.28
C LYS A 388 -14.28 -32.73 24.45
#